data_AF-A0A9E0LGY0-F1
#
_entry.id   AF-A0A9E0LGY0-F1
#
_cell.length_a   1.000
_cell.length_b   1.000
_cell.length_c   1.000
_cell.angle_alpha   90.00
_cell.angle_beta   90.00
_cell.angle_gamma   90.00
#
_symmetry.space_group_name_H-M   'P 1'
#
loop_
_entity.id
_entity.type
_entity.pdbx_description
1 polymer ?
#
loop_
_entity_poly.entity_id
_entity_poly.type
_entity_poly.pdbx_seq_one_letter_code
_entity_poly.pdbx_strand_id
1 'polypeptide(L)'
;MAVNCVSLYALRAIAFVATIFVSSVLVTSIFVTSMPGASAEESNSLPRCTKKRVGEREVYAMPSSSDAEYSQKLAILRNAKQLCDSVVGESAIPSQEYQAFLHCAPQVVQHKKEVLDSMGKSTAAGKVYLVTLLYAIDNKSALDELKSLQTSKETVVYKSGCEVFHTSLGAIAADLLKSGRYLGWTLGSK
;
A
#
# COMPACT_ATOMS: atom_id res chain seq x y z
N MET A 1 12.70 32.60 47.48
CA MET A 1 12.81 31.20 47.92
C MET A 1 11.42 30.58 47.92
N ALA A 2 11.11 29.72 46.94
CA ALA A 2 9.87 28.95 46.90
C ALA A 2 10.10 27.66 46.09
N VAL A 3 10.49 26.63 46.84
CA VAL A 3 10.20 25.18 46.75
C VAL A 3 9.94 24.56 45.37
N ASN A 4 10.91 23.76 44.93
CA ASN A 4 10.72 22.59 44.06
C ASN A 4 9.94 21.50 44.81
N CYS A 5 9.00 20.81 44.16
CA CYS A 5 8.77 19.41 44.49
C CYS A 5 8.31 18.61 43.26
N VAL A 6 9.05 17.54 43.04
CA VAL A 6 9.06 16.63 41.91
C VAL A 6 8.31 15.36 42.33
N SER A 7 7.43 14.90 41.44
CA SER A 7 7.17 13.48 41.15
C SER A 7 6.35 12.59 42.10
N LEU A 8 5.75 11.59 41.43
CA LEU A 8 5.70 10.17 41.79
C LEU A 8 4.37 9.58 42.31
N TYR A 9 4.02 8.47 41.63
CA TYR A 9 3.04 7.40 41.90
C TYR A 9 1.60 7.66 41.42
N ALA A 10 1.10 7.04 40.34
CA ALA A 10 1.02 5.61 39.98
C ALA A 10 0.06 4.79 40.86
N LEU A 11 -0.60 3.80 40.22
CA LEU A 11 -1.32 2.65 40.76
C LEU A 11 -2.80 2.79 41.14
N ARG A 12 -3.71 2.37 40.23
CA ARG A 12 -4.39 1.04 40.24
C ARG A 12 -5.58 1.07 39.24
N ALA A 13 -5.64 0.27 38.17
CA ALA A 13 -5.65 -1.20 38.05
C ALA A 13 -7.08 -1.77 37.94
N ILE A 14 -7.31 -2.45 36.80
CA ILE A 14 -8.06 -3.70 36.63
C ILE A 14 -9.60 -3.62 36.66
N ALA A 15 -10.19 -3.84 35.48
CA ALA A 15 -11.39 -4.67 35.33
C ALA A 15 -11.29 -5.44 34.00
N PHE A 16 -10.63 -6.59 34.08
CA PHE A 16 -10.72 -7.70 33.13
C PHE A 16 -11.89 -8.58 33.58
N VAL A 17 -12.60 -9.23 32.64
CA VAL A 17 -13.19 -10.60 32.71
C VAL A 17 -14.51 -10.72 31.90
N ALA A 18 -14.34 -11.41 30.77
CA ALA A 18 -15.11 -12.54 30.21
C ALA A 18 -16.59 -12.42 29.79
N THR A 19 -16.85 -12.82 28.53
CA THR A 19 -17.76 -13.95 28.17
C THR A 19 -17.55 -14.33 26.68
N ILE A 20 -16.91 -15.48 26.37
CA ILE A 20 -17.48 -16.79 25.92
C ILE A 20 -18.16 -16.71 24.53
N PHE A 21 -17.55 -17.16 23.42
CA PHE A 21 -17.34 -18.53 22.90
C PHE A 21 -18.63 -19.32 22.58
N VAL A 22 -19.11 -19.28 21.32
CA VAL A 22 -19.88 -20.39 20.71
C VAL A 22 -19.56 -20.51 19.21
N SER A 23 -19.15 -21.72 18.86
CA SER A 23 -18.77 -22.28 17.56
C SER A 23 -19.91 -22.36 16.55
N SER A 24 -19.60 -22.42 15.25
CA SER A 24 -20.13 -23.48 14.37
C SER A 24 -19.38 -23.54 13.03
N VAL A 25 -18.79 -24.71 12.82
CA VAL A 25 -18.22 -25.24 11.58
C VAL A 25 -19.36 -25.69 10.69
N LEU A 26 -19.31 -25.40 9.38
CA LEU A 26 -19.90 -26.29 8.38
C LEU A 26 -19.16 -26.17 7.05
N VAL A 27 -18.41 -27.23 6.79
CA VAL A 27 -17.79 -27.64 5.53
C VAL A 27 -18.88 -28.28 4.67
N THR A 28 -18.98 -27.91 3.39
CA THR A 28 -19.46 -28.82 2.35
C THR A 28 -18.85 -28.46 1.00
N SER A 29 -18.11 -29.42 0.46
CA SER A 29 -17.55 -29.45 -0.89
C SER A 29 -18.60 -29.84 -1.94
N ILE A 30 -18.56 -29.13 -3.07
CA ILE A 30 -18.54 -29.62 -4.47
C ILE A 30 -19.54 -30.73 -4.88
N PHE A 31 -20.42 -30.46 -5.86
CA PHE A 31 -20.39 -31.18 -7.15
C PHE A 31 -21.13 -30.46 -8.29
N VAL A 32 -20.55 -30.67 -9.47
CA VAL A 32 -20.77 -30.12 -10.83
C VAL A 32 -22.05 -30.65 -11.52
N THR A 33 -22.61 -29.85 -12.43
CA THR A 33 -23.12 -30.17 -13.81
C THR A 33 -24.04 -29.01 -14.25
N SER A 34 -24.17 -28.52 -15.49
CA SER A 34 -23.66 -28.83 -16.83
C SER A 34 -23.84 -27.55 -17.71
N MET A 35 -22.98 -27.41 -18.72
CA MET A 35 -23.04 -26.50 -19.88
C MET A 35 -24.31 -26.72 -20.76
N PRO A 36 -24.74 -25.83 -21.70
CA PRO A 36 -23.88 -25.16 -22.70
C PRO A 36 -24.21 -23.71 -23.10
N GLY A 37 -23.23 -23.05 -23.71
CA GLY A 37 -23.39 -21.78 -24.42
C GLY A 37 -22.13 -21.48 -25.24
N ALA A 38 -22.11 -21.96 -26.48
CA ALA A 38 -21.09 -21.66 -27.47
C ALA A 38 -21.38 -20.31 -28.16
N SER A 39 -20.36 -19.46 -28.24
CA SER A 39 -20.08 -18.48 -29.32
C SER A 39 -18.86 -17.66 -28.86
N ALA A 40 -17.67 -17.92 -29.40
CA ALA A 40 -17.15 -17.36 -30.65
C ALA A 40 -16.35 -16.07 -30.41
N GLU A 41 -15.24 -15.96 -31.16
CA GLU A 41 -14.39 -14.78 -31.39
C GLU A 41 -13.27 -14.47 -30.39
N GLU A 42 -12.20 -15.24 -30.57
CA GLU A 42 -10.82 -14.78 -30.75
C GLU A 42 -10.68 -13.26 -31.02
N SER A 43 -10.16 -12.51 -30.04
CA SER A 43 -9.45 -11.26 -30.31
C SER A 43 -8.44 -10.97 -29.19
N ASN A 44 -7.27 -11.58 -29.36
CA ASN A 44 -6.06 -11.28 -28.62
C ASN A 44 -5.59 -9.87 -29.04
N SER A 45 -6.08 -8.81 -28.38
CA SER A 45 -5.60 -7.45 -28.62
C SER A 45 -4.71 -6.99 -27.47
N LEU A 46 -3.41 -7.08 -27.74
CA LEU A 46 -2.31 -6.47 -26.99
C LEU A 46 -2.56 -4.96 -26.75
N PRO A 47 -1.96 -4.38 -25.70
CA PRO A 47 -2.14 -2.96 -25.37
C PRO A 47 -1.67 -2.04 -26.51
N ARG A 48 -2.52 -1.05 -26.81
CA ARG A 48 -2.40 -0.05 -27.88
C ARG A 48 -1.08 0.74 -27.80
N CYS A 49 -0.18 0.50 -28.75
CA CYS A 49 0.94 1.39 -29.05
C CYS A 49 0.42 2.76 -29.54
N THR A 50 0.80 3.84 -28.87
CA THR A 50 0.56 5.21 -29.34
C THR A 50 1.59 5.59 -30.42
N LYS A 51 1.08 5.85 -31.62
CA LYS A 51 1.84 6.09 -32.85
C LYS A 51 2.33 7.54 -32.92
N LYS A 52 3.65 7.75 -32.96
CA LYS A 52 4.24 9.01 -33.45
C LYS A 52 5.14 8.70 -34.65
N ARG A 53 4.84 9.30 -35.80
CA ARG A 53 5.69 9.25 -37.00
C ARG A 53 6.67 10.42 -36.95
N VAL A 54 7.95 10.12 -36.84
CA VAL A 54 9.05 10.97 -37.33
C VAL A 54 10.00 10.05 -38.09
N GLY A 55 10.55 10.54 -39.19
CA GLY A 55 11.08 9.77 -40.32
C GLY A 55 12.07 8.65 -40.01
N GLU A 56 11.98 7.62 -40.85
CA GLU A 56 12.92 6.54 -41.15
C GLU A 56 13.54 5.74 -39.98
N ARG A 57 13.19 4.45 -39.95
CA ARG A 57 13.42 3.39 -38.94
C ARG A 57 12.39 3.37 -37.81
N GLU A 58 11.50 2.38 -37.88
CA GLU A 58 10.71 1.92 -36.73
C GLU A 58 11.67 1.33 -35.69
N VAL A 59 12.11 2.15 -34.74
CA VAL A 59 12.69 1.64 -33.50
C VAL A 59 11.52 1.42 -32.54
N TYR A 60 11.10 0.16 -32.40
CA TYR A 60 10.30 -0.25 -31.26
C TYR A 60 11.21 -0.08 -30.04
N ALA A 61 11.02 1.01 -29.29
CA ALA A 61 11.63 1.16 -27.98
C ALA A 61 10.97 0.09 -27.09
N MET A 62 11.59 -1.09 -27.05
CA MET A 62 11.30 -2.07 -26.00
C MET A 62 11.53 -1.35 -24.67
N PRO A 63 10.60 -1.43 -23.70
CA PRO A 63 10.88 -0.93 -22.37
C PRO A 63 12.18 -1.59 -21.91
N SER A 64 13.09 -0.81 -21.35
CA SER A 64 14.28 -1.41 -20.73
C SER A 64 13.81 -2.43 -19.70
N SER A 65 14.55 -3.52 -19.49
CA SER A 65 14.14 -4.57 -18.54
C SER A 65 13.82 -4.01 -17.14
N SER A 66 14.47 -2.89 -16.77
CA SER A 66 14.21 -2.11 -15.55
C SER A 66 12.85 -1.41 -15.55
N ASP A 67 12.40 -0.83 -16.66
CA ASP A 67 11.10 -0.12 -16.73
C ASP A 67 9.91 -1.08 -16.62
N ALA A 68 10.05 -2.25 -17.26
CA ALA A 68 9.05 -3.32 -17.18
C ALA A 68 8.95 -3.88 -15.76
N GLU A 69 10.08 -4.08 -15.09
CA GLU A 69 10.13 -4.52 -13.70
C GLU A 69 9.55 -3.46 -12.76
N TYR A 70 9.92 -2.19 -12.92
CA TYR A 70 9.36 -1.09 -12.14
C TYR A 70 7.83 -1.03 -12.25
N SER A 71 7.31 -1.10 -13.47
CA SER A 71 5.86 -1.11 -13.73
C SER A 71 5.16 -2.28 -13.05
N GLN A 72 5.78 -3.47 -13.04
CA GLN A 72 5.25 -4.63 -12.35
C GLN A 72 5.22 -4.44 -10.83
N LYS A 73 6.30 -3.91 -10.24
CA LYS A 73 6.35 -3.63 -8.79
C LYS A 73 5.38 -2.52 -8.40
N LEU A 74 5.23 -1.48 -9.22
CA LEU A 74 4.25 -0.43 -9.01
C LEU A 74 2.82 -0.98 -9.05
N ALA A 75 2.54 -1.95 -9.94
CA ALA A 75 1.24 -2.63 -9.98
C ALA A 75 0.97 -3.46 -8.70
N ILE A 76 2.00 -4.07 -8.10
CA ILE A 76 1.88 -4.75 -6.79
C ILE A 76 1.47 -3.72 -5.72
N LEU A 77 2.16 -2.58 -5.65
CA LEU A 77 1.86 -1.52 -4.69
C LEU A 77 0.45 -0.96 -4.87
N ARG A 78 0.06 -0.67 -6.11
CA ARG A 78 -1.29 -0.18 -6.44
C ARG A 78 -2.39 -1.11 -5.93
N ASN A 79 -2.15 -2.41 -6.00
CA ASN A 79 -3.10 -3.46 -5.64
C ASN A 79 -2.87 -4.02 -4.22
N ALA A 80 -2.01 -3.38 -3.42
CA ALA A 80 -1.68 -3.85 -2.08
C ALA A 80 -2.95 -3.97 -1.22
N LYS A 81 -3.18 -5.13 -0.60
CA LYS A 81 -4.35 -5.34 0.27
C LYS A 81 -4.12 -4.86 1.69
N GLN A 82 -2.86 -4.76 2.09
CA GLN A 82 -2.42 -4.45 3.43
C GLN A 82 -1.16 -3.58 3.39
N LEU A 83 -0.99 -2.77 4.43
CA LEU A 83 0.22 -2.02 4.71
C LEU A 83 1.07 -2.85 5.67
N CYS A 84 2.20 -3.35 5.20
CA CYS A 84 3.14 -4.13 6.02
C CYS A 84 4.23 -3.21 6.57
N ASP A 85 4.53 -3.38 7.85
CA ASP A 85 5.65 -2.73 8.51
C ASP A 85 7.00 -3.14 7.87
N SER A 86 7.99 -2.27 8.03
CA SER A 86 9.40 -2.51 7.68
C SER A 86 10.06 -3.56 8.58
N VAL A 87 9.52 -3.76 9.79
CA VAL A 87 10.06 -4.69 10.77
C VAL A 87 9.68 -6.12 10.39
N VAL A 88 10.67 -6.86 9.90
CA VAL A 88 10.63 -8.32 9.79
C VAL A 88 11.37 -8.92 10.98
N GLY A 89 10.84 -10.01 11.55
CA GLY A 89 11.59 -10.79 12.54
C GLY A 89 12.92 -11.28 11.95
N GLU A 90 13.89 -11.62 12.82
CA GLU A 90 15.30 -11.96 12.47
C GLU A 90 15.49 -13.02 11.35
N SER A 91 14.46 -13.77 10.97
CA SER A 91 14.51 -14.75 9.88
C SER A 91 13.33 -14.66 8.90
N ALA A 92 12.53 -13.59 8.96
CA ALA A 92 11.36 -13.41 8.11
C ALA A 92 11.70 -12.63 6.84
N ILE A 93 11.19 -13.11 5.71
CA ILE A 93 11.28 -12.40 4.44
C ILE A 93 10.26 -11.26 4.46
N PRO A 94 10.61 -10.04 4.01
CA PRO A 94 9.66 -8.94 3.93
C PRO A 94 8.50 -9.26 2.99
N SER A 95 7.33 -8.67 3.25
CA SER A 95 6.16 -8.92 2.42
C SER A 95 6.40 -8.50 0.96
N GLN A 96 5.67 -9.12 0.03
CA GLN A 96 5.79 -8.82 -1.39
C GLN A 96 5.55 -7.32 -1.68
N GLU A 97 4.63 -6.70 -0.96
CA GLU A 97 4.34 -5.26 -1.05
C GLU A 97 5.51 -4.42 -0.56
N TYR A 98 6.11 -4.77 0.59
CA TYR A 98 7.26 -4.03 1.10
C TYR A 98 8.49 -4.20 0.22
N GLN A 99 8.73 -5.39 -0.35
CA GLN A 99 9.78 -5.59 -1.34
C GLN A 99 9.56 -4.77 -2.61
N ALA A 100 8.32 -4.69 -3.09
CA ALA A 100 7.97 -3.83 -4.23
C ALA A 100 8.22 -2.35 -3.92
N PHE A 101 7.93 -1.92 -2.68
CA PHE A 101 8.22 -0.56 -2.21
C PHE A 101 9.72 -0.27 -2.24
N LEU A 102 10.53 -1.16 -1.67
CA LEU A 102 12.00 -1.02 -1.66
C LEU A 102 12.58 -0.99 -3.09
N HIS A 103 12.01 -1.76 -4.02
CA HIS A 103 12.44 -1.74 -5.41
C HIS A 103 12.07 -0.41 -6.12
N CYS A 104 10.87 0.12 -5.87
CA CYS A 104 10.40 1.35 -6.51
C CYS A 104 11.06 2.62 -5.92
N ALA A 105 11.35 2.64 -4.61
CA ALA A 105 11.89 3.81 -3.91
C ALA A 105 13.12 4.48 -4.58
N PRO A 106 14.17 3.75 -5.01
CA PRO A 106 15.34 4.38 -5.64
C PRO A 106 15.07 4.93 -7.05
N GLN A 107 14.05 4.41 -7.75
CA GLN A 107 13.75 4.74 -9.15
C GLN A 107 12.62 5.77 -9.30
N VAL A 108 11.95 6.10 -8.19
CA VAL A 108 10.72 6.91 -8.19
C VAL A 108 10.88 8.29 -8.85
N VAL A 109 12.08 8.89 -8.83
CA VAL A 109 12.37 10.17 -9.51
C VAL A 109 12.09 10.09 -11.01
N GLN A 110 12.49 8.97 -11.65
CA GLN A 110 12.35 8.77 -13.10
C GLN A 110 10.89 8.45 -13.48
N HIS A 111 10.12 7.90 -12.54
CA HIS A 111 8.75 7.43 -12.75
C HIS A 111 7.69 8.25 -11.98
N LYS A 112 7.99 9.50 -11.62
CA LYS A 112 7.07 10.37 -10.85
C LYS A 112 5.65 10.42 -11.44
N LYS A 113 5.53 10.52 -12.77
CA LYS A 113 4.24 10.59 -13.45
C LYS A 113 3.43 9.30 -13.28
N GLU A 114 4.05 8.14 -13.42
CA GLU A 114 3.38 6.85 -13.25
C GLU A 114 2.86 6.64 -11.83
N VAL A 115 3.61 7.13 -10.82
CA VAL A 115 3.19 7.10 -9.42
C VAL A 115 1.95 7.96 -9.20
N LEU A 116 1.95 9.20 -9.72
CA LEU A 116 0.80 10.11 -9.64
C LEU A 116 -0.43 9.55 -10.38
N ASP A 117 -0.25 8.99 -11.56
CA ASP A 117 -1.34 8.40 -12.35
C ASP A 117 -1.93 7.15 -11.66
N SER A 118 -1.11 6.43 -10.87
CA SER A 118 -1.51 5.22 -10.16
C SER A 118 -2.30 5.51 -8.87
N MET A 119 -2.10 6.67 -8.25
CA MET A 119 -2.76 7.06 -6.98
C MET A 119 -4.29 6.95 -7.05
N GLY A 120 -4.90 7.47 -8.12
CA GLY A 120 -6.37 7.48 -8.27
C GLY A 120 -7.01 6.10 -8.49
N LYS A 121 -6.22 5.08 -8.86
CA LYS A 121 -6.69 3.71 -9.14
C LYS A 121 -6.24 2.70 -8.08
N SER A 122 -5.56 3.18 -7.04
CA SER A 122 -4.97 2.33 -6.01
C SER A 122 -5.97 1.94 -4.93
N THR A 123 -5.72 0.80 -4.30
CA THR A 123 -6.36 0.42 -3.03
C THR A 123 -5.95 1.38 -1.91
N ALA A 124 -6.67 1.34 -0.79
CA ALA A 124 -6.38 2.19 0.36
C ALA A 124 -4.94 2.03 0.88
N ALA A 125 -4.45 0.79 1.02
CA ALA A 125 -3.06 0.54 1.40
C ALA A 125 -2.07 0.97 0.30
N GLY A 126 -2.43 0.74 -0.97
CA GLY A 126 -1.62 1.19 -2.10
C GLY A 126 -1.41 2.70 -2.14
N LYS A 127 -2.45 3.48 -1.83
CA LYS A 127 -2.36 4.95 -1.71
C LYS A 127 -1.33 5.36 -0.65
N VAL A 128 -1.24 4.65 0.48
CA VAL A 128 -0.21 4.92 1.52
C VAL A 128 1.19 4.62 1.01
N TYR A 129 1.40 3.51 0.30
CA TYR A 129 2.70 3.21 -0.31
C TYR A 129 3.10 4.27 -1.35
N LEU A 130 2.19 4.59 -2.27
CA LEU A 130 2.45 5.54 -3.35
C LEU A 130 2.68 6.96 -2.84
N VAL A 131 1.93 7.41 -1.83
CA VAL A 131 2.15 8.75 -1.24
C VAL A 131 3.48 8.83 -0.50
N THR A 132 3.93 7.72 0.10
CA THR A 132 5.24 7.62 0.74
C THR A 132 6.36 7.68 -0.30
N LEU A 133 6.20 7.01 -1.45
CA LEU A 133 7.11 7.10 -2.59
C LEU A 133 7.15 8.53 -3.15
N LEU A 134 5.98 9.16 -3.32
CA LEU A 134 5.88 10.53 -3.80
C LEU A 134 6.53 11.52 -2.84
N TYR A 135 6.40 11.31 -1.52
CA TYR A 135 7.01 12.15 -0.50
C TYR A 135 8.54 12.20 -0.66
N ALA A 136 9.18 11.08 -0.99
CA ALA A 136 10.63 11.02 -1.18
C ALA A 136 11.17 11.95 -2.29
N ILE A 137 10.32 12.39 -3.23
CA ILE A 137 10.71 13.23 -4.38
C ILE A 137 10.01 14.59 -4.44
N ASP A 138 8.78 14.66 -3.97
CA ASP A 138 7.95 15.86 -3.98
C ASP A 138 7.09 15.90 -2.72
N ASN A 139 7.72 16.39 -1.64
CA ASN A 139 7.07 16.58 -0.35
C ASN A 139 5.77 17.37 -0.47
N LYS A 140 5.73 18.41 -1.32
CA LYS A 140 4.56 19.28 -1.41
C LYS A 140 3.37 18.53 -2.00
N SER A 141 3.56 17.90 -3.16
CA SER A 141 2.49 17.10 -3.78
C SER A 141 2.05 15.94 -2.90
N ALA A 142 2.98 15.26 -2.20
CA ALA A 142 2.63 14.19 -1.28
C ALA A 142 1.81 14.67 -0.08
N LEU A 143 2.15 15.83 0.50
CA LEU A 143 1.39 16.40 1.61
C LEU A 143 0.00 16.85 1.17
N ASP A 144 -0.14 17.40 -0.03
CA ASP A 144 -1.46 17.79 -0.57
C ASP A 144 -2.32 16.56 -0.86
N GLU A 145 -1.72 15.47 -1.34
CA GLU A 145 -2.41 14.19 -1.51
C GLU A 145 -2.80 13.59 -0.16
N LEU A 146 -1.93 13.61 0.85
CA LEU A 146 -2.30 13.18 2.20
C LEU A 146 -3.49 13.98 2.78
N LYS A 147 -3.57 15.29 2.52
CA LYS A 147 -4.72 16.10 2.95
C LYS A 147 -6.01 15.66 2.26
N SER A 148 -5.95 15.30 0.97
CA SER A 148 -7.12 14.78 0.26
C SER A 148 -7.59 13.46 0.89
N LEU A 149 -6.65 12.59 1.29
CA LEU A 149 -6.92 11.30 1.90
C LEU A 149 -7.47 11.36 3.32
N GLN A 150 -7.29 12.45 4.07
CA GLN A 150 -7.81 12.60 5.45
C GLN A 150 -9.32 12.38 5.56
N THR A 151 -10.06 12.68 4.50
CA THR A 151 -11.53 12.52 4.48
C THR A 151 -11.97 11.10 4.12
N SER A 152 -11.03 10.23 3.73
CA SER A 152 -11.34 8.86 3.29
C SER A 152 -11.71 7.95 4.45
N LYS A 153 -12.83 7.24 4.27
CA LYS A 153 -13.31 6.19 5.18
C LYS A 153 -12.90 4.78 4.74
N GLU A 154 -12.11 4.66 3.68
CA GLU A 154 -11.62 3.37 3.21
C GLU A 154 -10.80 2.68 4.32
N THR A 155 -11.01 1.38 4.52
CA THR A 155 -10.28 0.63 5.55
C THR A 155 -8.93 0.16 5.02
N VAL A 156 -7.88 0.36 5.81
CA VAL A 156 -6.54 -0.15 5.59
C VAL A 156 -6.27 -1.21 6.64
N VAL A 157 -5.81 -2.38 6.17
CA VAL A 157 -5.29 -3.43 7.03
C VAL A 157 -3.80 -3.17 7.22
N TYR A 158 -3.36 -2.91 8.44
CA TYR A 158 -1.94 -2.76 8.79
C TYR A 158 -1.44 -4.02 9.49
N LYS A 159 -0.28 -4.53 9.08
CA LYS A 159 0.34 -5.72 9.66
C LYS A 159 1.73 -5.40 10.20
N SER A 160 1.93 -5.61 11.50
CA SER A 160 3.25 -5.54 12.15
C SER A 160 3.52 -6.86 12.85
N GLY A 161 4.51 -7.62 12.36
CA GLY A 161 4.75 -8.99 12.81
C GLY A 161 3.51 -9.89 12.71
N CYS A 162 3.03 -10.36 13.86
CA CYS A 162 1.83 -11.21 13.98
C CYS A 162 0.55 -10.41 14.24
N GLU A 163 0.64 -9.10 14.51
CA GLU A 163 -0.50 -8.26 14.82
C GLU A 163 -1.09 -7.64 13.56
N VAL A 164 -2.42 -7.59 13.50
CA VAL A 164 -3.19 -7.01 12.40
C VAL A 164 -4.13 -5.96 12.95
N PHE A 165 -4.05 -4.76 12.39
CA PHE A 165 -4.84 -3.59 12.78
C PHE A 165 -5.73 -3.18 11.60
N HIS A 166 -6.96 -2.79 11.91
CA HIS A 166 -7.89 -2.22 10.93
C HIS A 166 -8.12 -0.76 11.29
N THR A 167 -7.78 0.14 10.38
CA THR A 167 -7.96 1.58 10.58
C THR A 167 -8.47 2.23 9.30
N SER A 168 -8.93 3.48 9.37
CA SER A 168 -9.29 4.22 8.16
C SER A 168 -8.05 4.83 7.51
N LEU A 169 -8.08 4.94 6.19
CA LEU A 169 -7.07 5.67 5.42
C LEU A 169 -6.96 7.13 5.89
N GLY A 170 -8.09 7.75 6.24
CA GLY A 170 -8.11 9.10 6.78
C GLY A 170 -7.38 9.24 8.12
N ALA A 171 -7.50 8.25 9.01
CA ALA A 171 -6.77 8.25 10.28
C ALA A 171 -5.26 8.09 10.06
N ILE A 172 -4.84 7.17 9.18
CA ILE A 172 -3.43 7.03 8.80
C ILE A 172 -2.91 8.33 8.21
N ALA A 173 -3.64 8.94 7.27
CA ALA A 173 -3.23 10.18 6.62
C ALA A 173 -3.11 11.34 7.63
N ALA A 174 -4.01 11.41 8.61
CA ALA A 174 -3.94 12.39 9.69
C ALA A 174 -2.69 12.21 10.56
N ASP A 175 -2.37 10.97 10.95
CA ASP A 175 -1.18 10.67 11.77
C ASP A 175 0.12 10.95 11.01
N LEU A 176 0.17 10.61 9.72
CA LEU A 176 1.31 10.90 8.83
C LEU A 176 1.48 12.41 8.62
N LEU A 177 0.40 13.19 8.48
CA LEU A 177 0.49 14.65 8.37
C LEU A 177 0.94 15.31 9.67
N LYS A 178 0.51 14.78 10.82
CA LYS A 178 0.82 15.35 12.13
C LYS A 178 2.24 15.05 12.57
N SER A 179 2.70 13.80 12.39
CA SER A 179 3.94 13.31 12.98
C SER A 179 4.95 12.77 11.97
N GLY A 180 4.56 12.64 10.70
CA GLY A 180 5.36 11.93 9.69
C GLY A 180 5.36 10.42 9.87
N ARG A 181 4.61 9.88 10.85
CA ARG A 181 4.70 8.47 11.28
C ARG A 181 3.32 7.89 11.57
N TYR A 182 3.17 6.61 11.32
CA TYR A 182 2.01 5.81 11.71
C TYR A 182 2.50 4.43 12.14
N LEU A 183 2.43 4.13 13.43
CA LEU A 183 3.01 2.90 14.01
C LEU A 183 4.49 2.74 13.58
N GLY A 184 4.86 1.62 12.96
CA GLY A 184 6.20 1.39 12.41
C GLY A 184 6.46 2.07 11.06
N TRP A 185 5.43 2.59 10.39
CA TRP A 185 5.57 3.27 9.09
C TRP A 185 5.99 4.73 9.24
N THR A 186 6.92 5.19 8.39
CA THR A 186 7.44 6.57 8.42
C THR A 186 7.53 7.15 7.01
N LEU A 187 7.08 8.40 6.83
CA LEU A 187 7.22 9.12 5.57
C LEU A 187 8.70 9.34 5.25
N GLY A 188 9.07 9.04 3.99
CA GLY A 188 10.45 9.18 3.55
C GLY A 188 11.42 8.17 4.15
N SER A 189 10.93 7.03 4.68
CA SER A 189 11.80 5.90 5.00
C SER A 189 12.58 5.50 3.73
N LYS A 190 13.90 5.68 3.77
CA LYS A 190 14.84 5.29 2.71
C LYS A 190 15.42 3.92 3.02
#